data_AF-K1KU04-F1
#
_entry.id   AF-K1KU04-F1
#
_cell.length_a   1.000
_cell.length_b   1.000
_cell.length_c   1.000
_cell.angle_alpha   90.00
_cell.angle_beta   90.00
_cell.angle_gamma   90.00
#
_symmetry.space_group_name_H-M   'P 1'
#
loop_
_entity.id
_entity.type
_entity.pdbx_description
1 polymer ?
#
loop_
_entity_poly.entity_id
_entity_poly.type
_entity_poly.pdbx_seq_one_letter_code
_entity_poly.pdbx_strand_id
1 'polypeptide(L)' 'MVEQLDPNEIIQVIKRMEPVISYSSLQTRMENRDDLKQHLYEVTIKTLKNTVFVQPKGLFK' A
#
# COMPACT_ATOMS: atom_id res chain seq x y z
N MET A 1 -0.55 20.55 -9.97
CA MET A 1 -0.66 20.55 -8.49
C MET A 1 -0.39 19.12 -8.05
N VAL A 2 0.58 18.90 -7.17
CA VAL A 2 0.86 17.56 -6.61
C VAL A 2 -0.16 17.36 -5.50
N GLU A 3 -1.18 16.56 -5.75
CA GLU A 3 -2.12 16.17 -4.69
C GLU A 3 -1.41 15.15 -3.80
N GLN A 4 -1.13 15.54 -2.55
CA GLN A 4 -0.76 14.60 -1.51
C GLN A 4 -2.01 13.75 -1.20
N LEU A 5 -1.86 12.43 -1.10
CA LEU A 5 -2.99 11.56 -0.76
C LEU A 5 -3.60 11.97 0.59
N ASP A 6 -4.92 12.00 0.63
CA ASP A 6 -5.68 12.07 1.89
C ASP A 6 -5.28 10.87 2.77
N PRO A 7 -4.93 11.10 4.05
CA PRO A 7 -4.73 10.03 5.03
C PRO A 7 -5.80 8.93 5.01
N ASN A 8 -7.06 9.27 4.73
CA ASN A 8 -8.16 8.29 4.61
C ASN A 8 -8.00 7.37 3.39
N GLU A 9 -7.53 7.88 2.25
CA GLU A 9 -7.27 7.06 1.07
C GLU A 9 -6.12 6.09 1.31
N ILE A 10 -5.06 6.56 1.98
CA ILE A 10 -3.93 5.71 2.39
C ILE A 10 -4.43 4.55 3.26
N ILE A 11 -5.30 4.83 4.24
CA ILE A 11 -5.89 3.79 5.11
C ILE A 11 -6.72 2.80 4.28
N GLN A 12 -7.49 3.26 3.29
CA GLN A 12 -8.26 2.36 2.43
C GLN A 12 -7.36 1.46 1.57
N VAL A 13 -6.27 1.99 1.02
CA VAL A 13 -5.31 1.19 0.24
C VAL A 13 -4.64 0.14 1.14
N ILE A 14 -4.22 0.53 2.34
CA ILE A 14 -3.63 -0.41 3.31
C ILE A 14 -4.61 -1.55 3.64
N LYS A 15 -5.90 -1.23 3.87
CA LYS A 15 -6.94 -2.25 4.08
C LYS A 15 -7.11 -3.19 2.89
N ARG A 16 -7.01 -2.68 1.65
CA ARG A 16 -7.08 -3.51 0.44
C ARG A 16 -5.84 -4.38 0.25
N MET A 17 -4.70 -3.97 0.76
CA MET A 17 -3.45 -4.73 0.73
C MET A 17 -3.37 -5.83 1.79
N GLU A 18 -4.18 -5.77 2.85
CA GLU A 18 -4.13 -6.72 3.96
C GLU A 18 -4.25 -8.21 3.55
N PRO A 19 -5.13 -8.59 2.61
CA PRO A 19 -5.19 -9.95 2.10
C PRO A 19 -3.89 -10.41 1.43
N VAL A 20 -3.21 -9.51 0.71
CA VAL A 20 -1.93 -9.79 0.03
C VAL A 20 -0.81 -9.98 1.05
N ILE A 21 -0.77 -9.12 2.08
CA ILE A 21 0.18 -9.24 3.19
C ILE A 21 -0.05 -10.56 3.92
N SER A 22 -1.31 -10.90 4.20
CA SER A 22 -1.68 -12.15 4.88
C SER A 22 -1.26 -13.39 4.07
N TYR A 23 -1.50 -13.38 2.76
CA TYR A 23 -1.09 -14.46 1.86
C TYR A 23 0.44 -14.62 1.82
N SER A 24 1.17 -13.52 1.79
CA SER A 24 2.64 -13.51 1.84
C SER A 24 3.18 -14.09 3.16
N SER A 25 2.53 -13.76 4.28
CA SER A 25 2.89 -14.31 5.59
C SER A 25 2.69 -15.82 5.69
N LEU A 26 1.66 -16.38 5.03
CA LEU A 26 1.41 -17.83 5.02
C LEU A 26 2.55 -18.61 4.34
N GLN A 27 3.19 -18.02 3.33
CA GLN A 27 4.32 -18.61 2.60
C GLN A 27 5.66 -18.44 3.29
N THR A 28 5.68 -17.69 4.39
CA THR A 28 6.89 -17.32 5.13
C THR A 28 7.05 -18.19 6.37
N ARG A 29 8.30 -18.56 6.69
CA ARG A 29 8.64 -19.27 7.92
C ARG A 29 8.15 -18.48 9.13
N MET A 30 7.67 -19.18 10.15
CA MET A 30 7.02 -18.54 11.30
C MET A 30 7.91 -17.49 11.96
N GLU A 31 9.21 -17.75 12.08
CA GLU A 31 10.18 -16.81 12.67
C GLU A 31 10.31 -15.47 11.93
N ASN A 32 9.93 -15.41 10.65
CA ASN A 32 10.10 -14.22 9.81
C ASN A 32 8.78 -13.50 9.49
N ARG A 33 7.64 -13.99 10.00
CA ARG A 33 6.31 -13.48 9.62
C ARG A 33 6.06 -12.05 10.08
N ASP A 34 6.43 -11.74 11.32
CA ASP A 34 6.20 -10.42 11.90
C ASP A 34 7.10 -9.37 11.24
N ASP A 35 8.37 -9.71 11.02
CA ASP A 35 9.32 -8.87 10.30
C ASP A 35 8.87 -8.60 8.86
N LEU A 36 8.43 -9.64 8.14
CA LEU A 36 7.91 -9.48 6.79
C LEU A 36 6.66 -8.60 6.78
N LYS A 37 5.73 -8.85 7.71
CA LYS A 37 4.49 -8.06 7.83
C LYS A 37 4.81 -6.59 8.03
N GLN A 38 5.70 -6.26 8.97
CA GLN A 38 6.11 -4.89 9.21
C GLN A 38 6.79 -4.27 7.98
N HIS A 39 7.72 -4.99 7.36
CA HIS A 39 8.41 -4.51 6.16
C HIS A 39 7.44 -4.18 5.02
N LEU A 40 6.45 -5.03 4.77
CA LEU A 40 5.44 -4.81 3.73
C LEU A 40 4.58 -3.56 3.99
N TYR A 41 4.20 -3.29 5.25
CA TYR A 41 3.51 -2.05 5.58
C TYR A 41 4.39 -0.82 5.36
N GLU A 42 5.65 -0.85 5.80
CA GLU A 42 6.57 0.26 5.63
C GLU A 42 6.80 0.58 4.15
N VAL A 43 7.02 -0.44 3.32
CA VAL A 43 7.19 -0.29 1.87
C VAL A 43 5.93 0.27 1.23
N THR A 44 4.75 -0.23 1.62
CA THR A 44 3.47 0.25 1.10
C THR A 44 3.27 1.73 1.42
N ILE A 45 3.49 2.14 2.68
CA ILE A 45 3.34 3.53 3.10
C ILE A 45 4.36 4.44 2.39
N LYS A 46 5.63 4.03 2.30
CA LYS A 46 6.66 4.78 1.57
C LYS A 46 6.29 4.95 0.10
N THR A 47 5.80 3.88 -0.53
CA THR A 47 5.37 3.90 -1.93
C THR A 47 4.22 4.88 -2.11
N LEU A 48 3.18 4.80 -1.27
CA LEU A 48 2.03 5.71 -1.35
C LEU A 48 2.44 7.18 -1.17
N LYS A 49 3.34 7.48 -0.24
CA LYS A 49 3.84 8.85 -0.03
C LYS A 49 4.67 9.39 -1.20
N ASN A 50 5.39 8.52 -1.90
CA ASN A 50 6.31 8.90 -2.98
C ASN A 50 5.69 8.77 -4.38
N THR A 51 4.50 8.20 -4.50
CA THR A 51 3.84 8.00 -5.79
C THR A 51 2.99 9.21 -6.13
N VAL A 52 3.30 9.86 -7.25
CA VAL A 52 2.39 10.86 -7.84
C VAL A 52 1.29 10.10 -8.55
N PHE A 53 0.11 10.04 -7.94
CA PHE A 53 -1.07 9.50 -8.59
C PHE A 53 -1.56 10.50 -9.63
N VAL A 54 -1.19 10.27 -10.88
CA VAL A 54 -1.76 11.04 -11.99
C VAL A 54 -3.17 10.50 -12.20
N GLN A 55 -4.19 11.31 -11.88
CA GLN A 55 -5.54 10.98 -12.30
C GLN A 55 -5.54 10.75 -13.82
N PRO A 56 -6.02 9.61 -14.31
CA PRO A 56 -6.14 9.40 -15.74
C PRO A 56 -7.06 10.50 -16.27
N LYS A 57 -6.54 11.33 -17.19
CA LYS A 57 -7.35 12.33 -17.87
C LYS A 57 -8.50 11.59 -18.54
N GLY A 58 -9.72 11.77 -18.04
CA GLY A 58 -10.91 11.19 -18.62
C GLY A 58 -10.94 11.50 -20.12
N LEU A 59 -11.23 10.48 -20.94
CA LEU A 59 -11.26 10.59 -22.40
C LEU A 59 -12.39 11.50 -22.92
N PHE A 60 -13.24 12.02 -22.05
CA PHE A 60 -14.40 12.84 -22.40
C PHE A 60 -14.38 14.11 -21.55
N LYS A 61 -14.33 15.27 -22.24
CA LYS A 61 -14.53 16.62 -21.70
C LYS A 61 -15.94 17.09 -22.03
#